data_AF-A0A524APW0-F1
#
_entry.id   AF-A0A524APW0-F1
#
_cell.length_a   1.000
_cell.length_b   1.000
_cell.length_c   1.000
_cell.angle_alpha   90.00
_cell.angle_beta   90.00
_cell.angle_gamma   90.00
#
_symmetry.space_group_name_H-M   'P 1'
#
loop_
_entity.id
_entity.type
_entity.pdbx_description
1 polymer ?
#
loop_
_entity_poly.entity_id
_entity_poly.type
_entity_poly.pdbx_seq_one_letter_code
_entity_poly.pdbx_strand_id
1 'polypeptide(L)'
;MCLMEIWEGGDRMAVKQISFTLPEELYEEVVKAKEESNALSLAQFIRQIVLEKLDEWRWERNLAELQREVRESGGLELGETKEEVIERLRETRRQIFETEYAHLYR
;
A
#
# COMPACT_ATOMS: atom_id res chain seq x y z
N MET A 1 6.34 -4.10 34.05
CA MET A 1 6.08 -2.65 33.92
C MET A 1 7.34 -2.02 33.32
N CYS A 2 7.35 -1.74 32.01
CA CYS A 2 8.52 -1.17 31.33
C CYS A 2 8.21 0.25 30.87
N LEU A 3 9.03 1.21 31.30
CA LEU A 3 9.02 2.60 30.90
C LEU A 3 9.88 2.77 29.64
N MET A 4 9.38 3.53 28.67
CA MET A 4 10.07 3.78 27.39
C MET A 4 10.19 5.29 27.21
N GLU A 5 11.42 5.81 27.18
CA GLU A 5 11.72 7.17 26.71
C GLU A 5 12.30 7.07 25.31
N ILE A 6 11.72 7.81 24.37
CA ILE A 6 12.25 7.98 23.01
C ILE A 6 12.39 9.48 22.79
N TRP A 7 13.62 9.94 22.55
CA TRP A 7 13.91 11.28 22.06
C TRP A 7 14.30 11.20 20.58
N GLU A 8 13.55 11.89 19.72
CA GLU A 8 14.03 12.35 18.42
C GLU A 8 13.55 13.78 18.20
N GLY A 9 14.49 14.65 17.84
CA GLY A 9 14.21 16.04 17.51
C GLY A 9 13.71 16.20 16.08
N GLY A 10 12.77 17.13 15.90
CA GLY A 10 12.74 17.96 14.70
C GLY A 10 11.73 17.64 13.60
N ASP A 11 10.48 17.30 13.94
CA ASP A 11 9.23 17.86 13.36
C ASP A 11 8.08 17.13 14.08
N ARG A 12 7.08 17.85 14.59
CA ARG A 12 6.07 17.28 15.51
C ARG A 12 5.03 16.44 14.76
N MET A 13 5.45 15.30 14.20
CA MET A 13 4.56 14.18 13.93
C MET A 13 4.04 13.70 15.28
N ALA A 14 2.78 13.96 15.60
CA ALA A 14 2.18 13.56 16.86
C ALA A 14 2.25 12.02 16.98
N VAL A 15 3.20 11.51 17.77
CA VAL A 15 3.31 10.09 18.07
C VAL A 15 2.15 9.74 18.99
N LYS A 16 1.12 9.10 18.44
CA LYS A 16 -0.01 8.61 19.22
C LYS A 16 0.41 7.32 19.91
N GLN A 17 0.56 7.38 21.23
CA GLN A 17 0.79 6.20 22.04
C GLN A 17 -0.48 5.36 22.07
N ILE A 18 -0.35 4.06 21.81
CA ILE A 18 -1.45 3.10 21.85
C ILE A 18 -1.07 2.01 22.85
N SER A 19 -1.96 1.73 23.79
CA SER A 19 -1.86 0.60 24.70
C SER A 19 -2.98 -0.39 24.39
N PHE A 20 -2.64 -1.67 24.28
CA PHE A 20 -3.61 -2.73 24.11
C PHE A 20 -3.15 -3.97 24.88
N THR A 21 -4.09 -4.84 25.21
CA THR A 21 -3.83 -6.12 25.87
C THR A 21 -3.88 -7.25 24.85
N LEU A 22 -2.91 -8.14 24.93
CA LEU A 22 -2.86 -9.36 24.14
C LEU A 22 -3.32 -10.54 25.00
N PRO A 23 -4.09 -11.49 24.44
CA PRO A 23 -4.25 -12.81 25.02
C PRO A 23 -2.87 -13.45 25.27
N GLU A 24 -2.75 -14.26 26.32
CA GLU A 24 -1.49 -14.87 26.74
C GLU A 24 -0.89 -15.75 25.62
N GLU A 25 -1.71 -16.57 24.97
CA GLU A 25 -1.32 -17.42 23.84
C GLU A 25 -0.70 -16.59 22.70
N LEU A 26 -1.35 -15.48 22.34
CA LEU A 26 -0.89 -14.60 21.28
C LEU A 26 0.39 -13.84 21.69
N TYR A 27 0.53 -13.49 22.97
CA TYR A 27 1.76 -12.89 23.47
C TYR A 27 2.94 -13.85 23.35
N GLU A 28 2.77 -15.11 23.71
CA GLU A 28 3.83 -16.13 23.57
C GLU A 28 4.24 -16.33 22.11
N GLU A 29 3.26 -16.39 21.19
CA GLU A 29 3.52 -16.50 19.76
C GLU A 29 4.31 -15.30 19.23
N VAL A 30 3.93 -14.08 19.61
CA VAL A 30 4.64 -12.86 19.19
C VAL A 30 6.05 -12.81 19.75
N VAL A 31 6.26 -13.26 21.00
CA VAL A 31 7.61 -13.33 21.59
C VAL A 31 8.48 -14.33 20.83
N LYS A 32 7.97 -15.53 20.53
CA LYS A 32 8.70 -16.53 19.73
C LYS A 32 9.02 -16.03 18.33
N ALA A 33 8.03 -15.46 17.63
CA ALA A 33 8.21 -14.92 16.28
C ALA A 33 9.21 -13.75 16.25
N LYS A 34 9.31 -12.97 17.34
CA LYS A 34 10.29 -11.89 17.48
C LYS A 34 11.72 -12.42 17.56
N GLU A 35 11.96 -13.59 18.15
CA GLU A 35 13.29 -14.21 18.23
C GLU A 35 13.86 -14.58 16.86
N GLU A 36 12.98 -14.88 15.90
CA GLU A 36 13.34 -15.16 14.51
C GLU A 36 13.51 -13.88 13.67
N SER A 37 13.26 -12.71 14.25
CA SER A 37 13.32 -11.41 13.58
C SER A 37 14.55 -10.59 14.00
N ASN A 38 14.94 -9.63 13.16
CA ASN A 38 15.99 -8.65 13.49
C ASN A 38 15.50 -7.49 14.37
N ALA A 39 14.27 -7.54 14.92
CA ALA A 39 13.69 -6.44 15.68
C ALA A 39 14.35 -6.28 17.05
N LEU A 40 14.76 -5.05 17.40
CA LEU A 40 15.44 -4.77 18.67
C LEU A 40 14.49 -4.89 19.88
N SER A 41 13.19 -4.62 19.69
CA SER A 41 12.19 -4.67 20.75
C SER A 41 10.86 -5.30 20.29
N LEU A 42 10.08 -5.80 21.26
CA LEU A 42 8.74 -6.34 21.01
C LEU A 42 7.79 -5.30 20.42
N ALA A 43 7.87 -4.05 20.89
CA ALA A 43 7.04 -2.96 20.39
C ALA A 43 7.37 -2.62 18.91
N GLN A 44 8.64 -2.63 18.54
CA GLN A 44 9.05 -2.42 17.15
C GLN A 44 8.59 -3.58 16.25
N PHE A 45 8.69 -4.81 16.73
CA PHE A 45 8.23 -5.99 16.02
C PHE A 45 6.71 -5.94 15.75
N ILE A 46 5.92 -5.65 16.79
CA ILE A 46 4.47 -5.45 16.66
C ILE A 46 4.16 -4.31 15.68
N ARG A 47 4.86 -3.18 15.78
CA ARG A 47 4.68 -2.05 14.86
C ARG A 47 4.93 -2.48 13.42
N GLN A 48 5.99 -3.25 13.17
CA GLN A 48 6.32 -3.74 11.83
C GLN A 48 5.17 -4.60 11.27
N ILE A 49 4.72 -5.61 12.02
CA ILE A 49 3.63 -6.51 11.58
C ILE A 49 2.35 -5.71 11.29
N VAL A 50 1.99 -4.78 12.19
CA VAL A 50 0.80 -3.95 12.01
C VAL A 50 0.90 -3.10 10.75
N LEU A 51 2.06 -2.49 10.48
CA LEU A 51 2.25 -1.70 9.26
C LEU A 51 2.18 -2.56 8.00
N GLU A 52 2.83 -3.73 7.99
CA GLU A 52 2.74 -4.68 6.88
C GLU A 52 1.29 -5.08 6.59
N LYS A 53 0.50 -5.37 7.64
CA LYS A 53 -0.93 -5.68 7.50
C LYS A 53 -1.78 -4.50 7.05
N LEU A 54 -1.47 -3.29 7.51
CA LEU A 54 -2.16 -2.09 7.06
C LEU A 54 -1.90 -1.80 5.58
N ASP A 55 -0.69 -2.05 5.10
CA ASP A 55 -0.35 -1.89 3.68
C ASP A 55 -1.08 -2.93 2.81
N GLU A 56 -1.14 -4.19 3.26
CA GLU A 56 -1.94 -5.23 2.61
C GLU A 56 -3.42 -4.83 2.51
N TRP A 57 -4.03 -4.39 3.62
CA TRP A 57 -5.43 -3.92 3.64
C TRP A 57 -5.65 -2.64 2.84
N ARG A 58 -4.65 -1.77 2.73
CA ARG A 58 -4.72 -0.59 1.87
C ARG A 58 -4.74 -1.02 0.40
N TRP A 59 -3.90 -1.97 0.01
CA TRP A 59 -3.88 -2.50 -1.35
C TRP A 59 -5.23 -3.11 -1.75
N GLU A 60 -5.80 -3.96 -0.90
CA GLU A 60 -7.10 -4.59 -1.16
C GLU A 60 -8.23 -3.57 -1.33
N ARG A 61 -8.26 -2.53 -0.48
CA ARG A 61 -9.23 -1.44 -0.59
C ARG A 61 -9.04 -0.63 -1.87
N ASN A 62 -7.81 -0.24 -2.19
CA ASN A 62 -7.50 0.51 -3.40
C ASN A 62 -7.88 -0.29 -4.66
N LEU A 63 -7.65 -1.61 -4.66
CA LEU A 63 -8.05 -2.48 -5.77
C LEU A 63 -9.58 -2.51 -5.92
N ALA A 64 -10.32 -2.64 -4.82
CA ALA A 64 -11.78 -2.64 -4.83
C ALA A 64 -12.35 -1.30 -5.33
N GLU A 65 -11.73 -0.18 -4.93
CA GLU A 65 -12.09 1.15 -5.40
C GLU A 65 -11.85 1.29 -6.92
N LEU A 66 -10.67 0.90 -7.42
CA LEU A 66 -10.36 0.90 -8.86
C LEU A 66 -11.34 0.04 -9.66
N GLN A 67 -11.64 -1.17 -9.18
CA GLN A 67 -12.61 -2.06 -9.84
C GLN A 67 -14.03 -1.48 -9.85
N ARG A 68 -14.39 -0.68 -8.86
CA ARG A 68 -15.67 0.03 -8.83
C ARG A 68 -15.65 1.18 -9.84
N GLU A 69 -14.60 2.01 -9.85
CA GLU A 69 -14.46 3.13 -10.79
C GLU A 69 -14.52 2.64 -12.25
N VAL A 70 -13.81 1.56 -12.58
CA VAL A 70 -13.86 0.95 -13.92
C VAL A 70 -15.26 0.46 -14.28
N ARG A 71 -16.02 -0.09 -13.32
CA ARG A 71 -17.40 -0.51 -13.58
C ARG A 71 -18.33 0.68 -13.77
N GLU A 72 -18.19 1.72 -12.95
CA GLU A 72 -18.97 2.96 -13.04
C GLU A 72 -18.68 3.73 -14.33
N SER A 73 -17.45 3.62 -14.88
CA SER A 73 -17.09 4.21 -16.18
C SER A 73 -17.56 3.41 -17.39
N GLY A 74 -18.26 2.28 -17.20
CA GLY A 74 -18.71 1.42 -18.30
C GLY A 74 -17.65 0.43 -18.81
N GLY A 75 -16.57 0.23 -18.06
CA GLY A 75 -15.43 -0.62 -18.43
C GLY A 75 -14.28 0.18 -19.04
N LEU A 76 -13.31 -0.54 -19.60
CA LEU A 76 -12.10 0.04 -20.20
C LEU A 76 -12.23 0.29 -21.72
N GLU A 77 -13.31 -0.17 -22.35
CA GLU A 77 -13.57 -0.02 -23.80
C GLU A 77 -12.42 -0.44 -24.73
N LEU A 78 -11.59 -1.41 -24.30
CA LEU A 78 -10.39 -1.84 -25.05
C LEU A 78 -10.66 -2.92 -26.11
N GLY A 79 -11.88 -3.47 -26.18
CA GLY A 79 -12.23 -4.62 -27.03
C GLY A 79 -12.26 -5.94 -26.26
N GLU A 80 -12.68 -7.02 -26.94
CA GLU A 80 -12.89 -8.34 -26.32
C GLU A 80 -11.71 -9.28 -26.58
N THR A 81 -10.95 -9.04 -27.65
CA THR A 81 -9.79 -9.84 -28.03
C THR A 81 -8.48 -9.14 -27.71
N LYS A 82 -7.41 -9.92 -27.56
CA LYS A 82 -6.06 -9.39 -27.33
C LYS A 82 -5.63 -8.44 -28.45
N GLU A 83 -5.94 -8.79 -29.70
CA GLU A 83 -5.57 -8.03 -30.89
C GLU A 83 -6.27 -6.66 -30.91
N GLU A 84 -7.56 -6.62 -30.57
CA GLU A 84 -8.32 -5.36 -30.44
C GLU A 84 -7.77 -4.48 -29.33
N VAL A 85 -7.44 -5.07 -28.17
CA VAL A 85 -6.82 -4.35 -27.05
C VAL A 85 -5.49 -3.73 -27.46
N ILE A 86 -4.63 -4.49 -28.14
CA ILE A 86 -3.33 -3.99 -28.60
C ILE A 86 -3.53 -2.82 -29.57
N GLU A 87 -4.45 -2.95 -30.52
CA GLU A 87 -4.66 -1.91 -31.52
C GLU A 87 -5.27 -0.65 -30.92
N ARG A 88 -6.25 -0.78 -30.02
CA ARG A 88 -6.80 0.34 -29.25
C ARG A 88 -5.72 1.07 -28.45
N LEU A 89 -4.85 0.34 -27.75
CA LEU A 89 -3.76 0.94 -26.98
C LEU A 89 -2.73 1.66 -27.87
N ARG A 90 -2.44 1.14 -29.06
CA ARG A 90 -1.56 1.80 -30.04
C ARG A 90 -2.18 3.09 -30.56
N GLU A 91 -3.46 3.08 -30.87
CA GLU A 91 -4.21 4.24 -31.31
C GLU A 91 -4.22 5.33 -30.23
N THR A 92 -4.58 4.98 -28.99
CA THR A 92 -4.56 5.92 -27.86
C THR A 92 -3.17 6.51 -27.66
N ARG A 93 -2.10 5.69 -27.73
CA ARG A 93 -0.71 6.19 -27.62
C ARG A 93 -0.39 7.20 -28.73
N ARG A 94 -0.79 6.91 -29.97
CA ARG A 94 -0.56 7.82 -31.12
C ARG A 94 -1.28 9.15 -30.91
N GLN A 95 -2.55 9.12 -30.48
CA GLN A 95 -3.33 10.32 -30.18
C GLN A 95 -2.71 11.17 -29.07
N ILE A 96 -2.23 10.54 -27.98
CA ILE A 96 -1.51 11.22 -26.90
C ILE A 96 -0.24 11.87 -27.46
N PHE A 97 0.56 11.15 -28.24
CA PHE A 97 1.78 11.69 -28.83
C PHE A 97 1.50 12.91 -29.73
N GLU A 98 0.52 12.80 -30.63
CA GLU A 98 0.14 13.87 -31.56
C GLU A 98 -0.40 15.10 -30.83
N THR A 99 -1.20 14.90 -29.79
CA THR A 99 -1.85 15.98 -29.03
C THR A 99 -0.90 16.66 -28.06
N GLU A 100 -0.11 15.87 -27.32
CA GLU A 100 0.66 16.35 -26.17
C GLU A 100 2.16 16.51 -26.43
N TYR A 101 2.74 15.82 -27.42
CA TYR A 101 4.20 15.76 -27.58
C TYR A 101 4.71 16.17 -28.96
N ALA A 102 3.89 16.15 -30.00
CA ALA A 102 4.34 16.46 -31.36
C ALA A 102 4.93 17.87 -31.53
N HIS A 103 4.54 18.82 -30.68
CA HIS A 103 5.08 20.17 -30.67
C HIS A 103 6.51 20.25 -30.13
N LEU A 104 7.00 19.22 -29.42
CA LEU A 104 8.35 19.17 -28.86
C LEU A 104 9.41 18.67 -29.87
N TYR A 105 8.97 18.10 -30.99
CA TYR A 105 9.84 17.49 -32.01
C TYR A 105 9.73 18.17 -33.38
N ARG A 106 9.18 19.39 -33.41
CA ARG A 106 9.00 20.18 -34.63
C ARG A 106 10.04 21.29 -34.73
#